data_AF-Q54DR6-F1
#
_entry.id   AF-Q54DR6-F1
#
_cell.length_a   1.000
_cell.length_b   1.000
_cell.length_c   1.000
_cell.angle_alpha   90.00
_cell.angle_beta   90.00
_cell.angle_gamma   90.00
#
_symmetry.space_group_name_H-M   'P 1'
#
loop_
_entity.id
_entity.type
_entity.pdbx_description
1 polymer ?
#
loop_
_entity_poly.entity_id
_entity_poly.type
_entity_poly.pdbx_seq_one_letter_code
_entity_poly.pdbx_strand_id
1 'polypeptide(L)'
;MIYILKNFIIILFFLLIILKRIESQSLPSLPSPTIYKSSQCRGDLVYRNVSNRMEDEKIGFTFVQYNGTYQSCVIPCPSPFFTLDEWNKFLYMSLVMGTISFLCGLFLLITYSPIVNKTHNRHTIGVMCMSFGVCLAMCSDMWNFGSNFTDQKSICPSPGQYLTTSNSRCLGSGIVLQFGGVFGFLNWTLLSFDLFMNIKGIITKNYDKYYFVATFIIAIIFTFVPIVNDQYSMSYIGLGCWLGSAVYQLIFFWILLSICLIVSSVFIILILKEIYIIIKQSKQKTSLKGNIRPLLCITVTSFAFFYMFFYYISIVIEGDYYERILNEYTDCLMDPTKDVSECKFPRMSVANEFVFLLCLRLLGIGAFIFYGINKEVKKIWLNSFWFNNSFVGKYIGSKRSMGNDITNSYASKAYSKNYNNNNSINSYNSGLELSIIDMSCNKDDNFKPIIIK
;
A
#
# COMPACT_ATOMS: atom_id res chain seq x y z
N MET A 1 -21.18 -8.78 9.11
CA MET A 1 -20.64 -8.73 7.74
C MET A 1 -21.43 -7.77 6.84
N ILE A 2 -22.74 -7.97 6.63
CA ILE A 2 -23.60 -7.00 5.90
C ILE A 2 -23.46 -5.58 6.46
N TYR A 3 -23.43 -5.44 7.79
CA TYR A 3 -23.21 -4.15 8.44
C TYR A 3 -21.84 -3.52 8.13
N ILE A 4 -20.76 -4.33 8.11
CA ILE A 4 -19.40 -3.86 7.78
C ILE A 4 -19.34 -3.44 6.31
N LEU A 5 -19.90 -4.24 5.41
CA LEU A 5 -19.94 -3.92 3.98
C LEU A 5 -20.79 -2.67 3.71
N LYS A 6 -21.96 -2.54 4.35
CA LYS A 6 -22.82 -1.37 4.25
C LYS A 6 -22.08 -0.12 4.72
N ASN A 7 -21.39 -0.19 5.87
CA ASN A 7 -20.60 0.92 6.37
C ASN A 7 -19.41 1.22 5.45
N PHE A 8 -18.72 0.20 4.92
CA PHE A 8 -17.61 0.37 3.99
C PHE A 8 -18.05 1.06 2.70
N ILE A 9 -19.17 0.64 2.09
CA ILE A 9 -19.73 1.27 0.90
C ILE A 9 -20.17 2.71 1.20
N ILE A 10 -20.80 2.95 2.36
CA ILE A 10 -21.18 4.30 2.80
C ILE A 10 -19.95 5.19 2.96
N ILE A 11 -18.90 4.70 3.65
CA ILE A 11 -17.65 5.41 3.84
C ILE A 11 -16.98 5.71 2.50
N LEU A 12 -16.89 4.73 1.60
CA LEU A 12 -16.34 4.91 0.25
C LEU A 12 -17.14 5.96 -0.53
N PHE A 13 -18.47 5.92 -0.46
CA PHE A 13 -19.34 6.89 -1.11
C PHE A 13 -19.17 8.30 -0.53
N PHE A 14 -19.05 8.45 0.80
CA PHE A 14 -18.75 9.73 1.44
C PHE A 14 -17.37 10.26 1.05
N LEU A 15 -16.34 9.40 1.03
CA LEU A 15 -14.99 9.75 0.57
C LEU A 15 -15.01 10.23 -0.89
N LEU A 16 -15.72 9.52 -1.77
CA LEU A 16 -15.88 9.90 -3.18
C LEU A 16 -16.63 11.24 -3.34
N ILE A 17 -17.68 11.49 -2.55
CA ILE A 17 -18.39 12.78 -2.55
C ILE A 17 -17.45 13.91 -2.10
N ILE A 18 -16.68 13.70 -1.03
CA ILE A 18 -15.72 14.68 -0.52
C ILE A 18 -14.66 14.97 -1.58
N LEU A 19 -14.08 13.93 -2.21
CA LEU A 19 -13.10 14.08 -3.28
C LEU A 19 -13.66 14.83 -4.49
N LYS A 20 -14.89 14.51 -4.93
CA LYS A 20 -15.54 15.21 -6.04
C LYS A 20 -15.81 16.68 -5.73
N ARG A 21 -16.16 16.99 -4.47
CA ARG A 21 -16.38 18.38 -4.02
C ARG A 21 -15.06 19.16 -3.98
N ILE A 22 -13.98 18.53 -3.53
CA ILE A 22 -12.61 19.08 -3.54
C ILE A 22 -12.14 19.36 -4.97
N GLU A 23 -12.40 18.45 -5.91
CA GLU A 23 -12.07 18.61 -7.33
C GLU A 23 -12.85 19.77 -7.97
N SER A 24 -14.14 19.92 -7.66
CA SER A 24 -14.96 21.02 -8.19
C SER A 24 -14.54 22.42 -7.72
N GLN A 25 -13.66 22.52 -6.73
CA GLN A 25 -13.08 23.78 -6.25
C GLN A 25 -11.76 24.14 -6.95
N SER A 26 -11.39 23.44 -8.03
CA SER A 26 -10.21 23.79 -8.83
C SER A 26 -10.28 25.25 -9.30
N LEU A 27 -9.29 26.03 -8.87
CA LEU A 27 -9.15 27.46 -9.16
C LEU A 27 -9.25 27.75 -10.67
N PRO A 28 -9.76 28.95 -11.05
CA PRO A 28 -9.72 29.41 -12.44
C PRO A 28 -8.29 29.33 -12.97
N SER A 29 -8.13 28.72 -14.14
CA SER A 29 -6.86 28.54 -14.82
C SER A 29 -6.19 29.89 -15.04
N LEU A 30 -5.11 30.16 -14.29
CA LEU A 30 -4.26 31.30 -14.59
C LEU A 30 -3.55 31.08 -15.93
N PRO A 31 -3.39 32.14 -16.75
CA PRO A 31 -2.67 32.06 -18.02
C PRO A 31 -1.26 31.51 -17.80
N SER A 32 -0.82 30.63 -18.71
CA SER A 32 0.50 29.98 -18.67
C SER A 32 1.61 31.02 -18.48
N PRO A 33 2.50 30.84 -17.48
CA PRO A 33 3.59 31.78 -17.26
C PRO A 33 4.60 31.61 -18.40
N THR A 34 4.75 32.65 -19.20
CA THR A 34 5.99 32.85 -19.97
C THR A 34 7.10 32.99 -18.93
N ILE A 35 8.12 32.12 -19.00
CA ILE A 35 9.33 32.22 -18.18
C ILE A 35 10.04 33.51 -18.62
N TYR A 36 9.64 34.64 -18.05
CA TYR A 36 10.40 35.87 -18.15
C TYR A 36 11.63 35.66 -17.27
N LYS A 37 12.81 35.53 -17.90
CA LYS A 37 14.09 35.73 -17.23
C LYS A 37 14.14 37.17 -16.75
N SER A 38 13.49 37.45 -15.63
CA SER A 38 13.69 38.68 -14.88
C SER A 38 15.16 38.73 -14.50
N SER A 39 15.85 39.79 -14.88
CA SER A 39 17.27 40.02 -14.53
C SER A 39 17.52 40.15 -13.03
N GLN A 40 16.48 40.06 -12.19
CA GLN A 40 16.56 40.28 -10.74
C GLN A 40 16.93 39.03 -9.95
N CYS A 41 16.62 37.82 -10.42
CA CYS A 41 17.04 36.57 -9.78
C CYS A 41 18.05 35.84 -10.65
N ARG A 42 19.15 35.38 -10.05
CA ARG A 42 20.25 34.72 -10.77
C ARG A 42 20.09 33.19 -10.72
N GLY A 43 20.61 32.52 -11.75
CA GLY A 43 20.56 31.06 -11.87
C GLY A 43 19.15 30.52 -11.99
N ASP A 44 18.86 29.47 -11.22
CA ASP A 44 17.57 28.75 -11.24
C ASP A 44 16.52 29.33 -10.28
N LEU A 45 16.83 30.43 -9.59
CA LEU A 45 15.88 31.12 -8.72
C LEU A 45 14.77 31.77 -9.53
N VAL A 46 13.55 31.73 -9.00
CA VAL A 46 12.38 32.31 -9.67
C VAL A 46 12.05 33.65 -9.02
N TYR A 47 11.89 34.69 -9.84
CA TYR A 47 11.42 35.98 -9.34
C TYR A 47 9.93 35.93 -8.98
N ARG A 48 9.60 36.39 -7.77
CA ARG A 48 8.23 36.52 -7.27
C ARG A 48 8.03 37.93 -6.71
N ASN A 49 7.12 38.70 -7.29
CA ASN A 49 6.77 40.00 -6.76
C ASN A 49 6.01 39.84 -5.43
N VAL A 50 6.58 40.32 -4.34
CA VAL A 50 6.06 40.13 -2.98
C VAL A 50 5.17 41.30 -2.60
N SER A 51 3.86 41.10 -2.60
CA SER A 51 2.91 42.03 -1.96
C SER A 51 2.76 41.71 -0.46
N ASN A 52 2.69 40.43 -0.11
CA ASN A 52 2.54 39.93 1.26
C ASN A 52 3.29 38.60 1.42
N ARG A 53 4.49 38.64 2.00
CA ARG A 53 5.37 37.47 2.10
C ARG A 53 4.74 36.30 2.86
N MET A 54 4.06 36.57 3.98
CA MET A 54 3.47 35.53 4.81
C MET A 54 2.34 34.77 4.09
N GLU A 55 1.59 35.48 3.24
CA GLU A 55 0.53 34.87 2.43
C GLU A 55 1.12 34.04 1.29
N ASP A 56 2.17 34.56 0.63
CA ASP A 56 2.91 33.81 -0.40
C ASP A 56 3.55 32.53 0.17
N GLU A 57 4.13 32.60 1.38
CA GLU A 57 4.66 31.42 2.09
C GLU A 57 3.56 30.40 2.40
N LYS A 58 2.38 30.85 2.84
CA LYS A 58 1.23 29.97 3.12
C LYS A 58 0.74 29.21 1.88
N ILE A 59 0.82 29.83 0.69
CA ILE A 59 0.43 29.18 -0.57
C ILE A 59 1.55 28.36 -1.21
N GLY A 60 2.74 28.27 -0.58
CA GLY A 60 3.80 27.34 -0.96
C GLY A 60 5.04 27.96 -1.62
N PHE A 61 5.23 29.28 -1.56
CA PHE A 61 6.49 29.90 -1.98
C PHE A 61 7.52 29.83 -0.84
N THR A 62 8.78 29.53 -1.18
CA THR A 62 9.89 29.58 -0.21
C THR A 62 10.89 30.63 -0.65
N PHE A 63 10.90 31.76 0.05
CA PHE A 63 11.80 32.88 -0.25
C PHE A 63 13.22 32.59 0.23
N VAL A 64 14.18 32.96 -0.60
CA VAL A 64 15.60 32.88 -0.27
C VAL A 64 15.95 34.01 0.70
N GLN A 65 16.74 33.69 1.73
CA GLN A 65 17.37 34.66 2.61
C GLN A 65 18.81 34.88 2.17
N TYR A 66 19.24 36.13 2.03
CA TYR A 66 20.63 36.50 1.72
C TYR A 66 21.07 37.60 2.69
N ASN A 67 22.20 37.39 3.38
CA ASN A 67 22.71 38.28 4.42
C ASN A 67 21.66 38.67 5.48
N GLY A 68 20.84 37.70 5.90
CA GLY A 68 19.78 37.91 6.90
C GLY A 68 18.51 38.57 6.36
N THR A 69 18.48 39.00 5.09
CA THR A 69 17.32 39.66 4.46
C THR A 69 16.64 38.76 3.44
N TYR A 70 15.32 38.67 3.50
CA TYR A 70 14.54 37.93 2.52
C TYR A 70 14.51 38.68 1.19
N GLN A 71 14.75 37.95 0.11
CA GLN A 71 14.79 38.48 -1.24
C GLN A 71 13.50 38.13 -1.98
N SER A 72 13.15 38.87 -3.05
CA SER A 72 12.01 38.58 -3.93
C SER A 72 12.27 37.41 -4.89
N CYS A 73 13.14 36.49 -4.49
CA CYS A 73 13.52 35.29 -5.23
C CYS A 73 13.10 34.07 -4.42
N VAL A 74 12.50 33.09 -5.08
CA VAL A 74 12.03 31.85 -4.46
C VAL A 74 12.80 30.64 -5.00
N ILE A 75 12.89 29.61 -4.18
CA ILE A 75 13.47 28.31 -4.56
C ILE A 75 12.61 27.72 -5.69
N PRO A 76 13.22 27.20 -6.78
CA PRO A 76 12.45 26.59 -7.86
C PRO A 76 11.64 25.38 -7.39
N CYS A 77 10.57 25.07 -8.12
CA CYS A 77 9.78 23.86 -7.98
C CYS A 77 9.79 23.13 -9.35
N PRO A 78 10.14 21.82 -9.42
CA PRO A 78 10.55 20.96 -8.30
C PRO A 78 11.91 21.40 -7.72
N SER A 79 12.27 20.85 -6.55
CA SER A 79 13.46 21.30 -5.83
C SER A 79 14.77 20.99 -6.58
N PRO A 80 15.84 21.75 -6.32
CA PRO A 80 17.12 21.55 -6.99
C PRO A 80 17.93 20.35 -6.46
N PHE A 81 17.40 19.56 -5.51
CA PHE A 81 18.09 18.38 -4.96
C PHE A 81 18.32 17.28 -6.00
N PHE A 82 17.51 17.26 -7.06
CA PHE A 82 17.54 16.30 -8.15
C PHE A 82 17.44 17.01 -9.50
N THR A 83 18.03 16.45 -10.55
CA THR A 83 17.79 16.97 -11.91
C THR A 83 16.34 16.73 -12.34
N LEU A 84 15.88 17.49 -13.33
CA LEU A 84 14.59 17.23 -13.97
C LEU A 84 14.48 15.79 -14.51
N ASP A 85 15.58 15.22 -15.01
CA ASP A 85 15.61 13.82 -15.46
C ASP A 85 15.43 12.82 -14.32
N GLU A 86 16.02 13.10 -13.14
CA GLU A 86 15.84 12.29 -11.93
C GLU A 86 14.42 12.39 -11.39
N TRP A 87 13.85 13.60 -11.32
CA TRP A 87 12.44 13.83 -10.98
C TRP A 87 11.51 13.06 -11.93
N ASN A 88 11.75 13.14 -13.24
CA ASN A 88 10.99 12.39 -14.24
C ASN A 88 11.08 10.88 -14.01
N LYS A 89 12.27 10.34 -13.68
CA LYS A 89 12.43 8.92 -13.35
C LYS A 89 11.62 8.53 -12.11
N PHE A 90 11.63 9.34 -11.05
CA PHE A 90 10.84 9.07 -9.85
C PHE A 90 9.33 9.11 -10.14
N LEU A 91 8.86 10.08 -10.92
CA LEU A 91 7.47 10.22 -11.32
C LEU A 91 7.00 9.05 -12.20
N TYR A 92 7.77 8.69 -13.23
CA TYR A 92 7.45 7.55 -14.09
C TYR A 92 7.44 6.23 -13.33
N MET A 93 8.44 5.98 -12.48
CA MET A 93 8.45 4.80 -11.62
C MET A 93 7.23 4.79 -10.71
N SER A 94 6.91 5.93 -10.08
CA SER A 94 5.79 6.04 -9.15
C SER A 94 4.45 5.82 -9.83
N LEU A 95 4.24 6.37 -11.02
CA LEU A 95 3.05 6.11 -11.81
C LEU A 95 2.94 4.64 -12.20
N VAL A 96 3.98 4.08 -12.82
CA VAL A 96 3.92 2.72 -13.37
C VAL A 96 3.75 1.70 -12.25
N MET A 97 4.63 1.76 -11.24
CA MET A 97 4.58 0.84 -10.10
C MET A 97 3.37 1.08 -9.21
N GLY A 98 2.97 2.34 -9.02
CA GLY A 98 1.74 2.70 -8.28
C GLY A 98 0.49 2.18 -8.97
N THR A 99 0.39 2.30 -10.29
CA THR A 99 -0.73 1.75 -11.08
C THR A 99 -0.78 0.22 -10.99
N ILE A 100 0.35 -0.48 -11.16
CA ILE A 100 0.41 -1.94 -11.02
C ILE A 100 0.00 -2.35 -9.60
N SER A 101 0.52 -1.66 -8.58
CA SER A 101 0.19 -1.90 -7.18
C SER A 101 -1.28 -1.66 -6.87
N PHE A 102 -1.86 -0.59 -7.41
CA PHE A 102 -3.30 -0.30 -7.32
C PHE A 102 -4.15 -1.43 -7.92
N LEU A 103 -3.83 -1.88 -9.13
CA LEU A 103 -4.55 -2.97 -9.79
C LEU A 103 -4.41 -4.30 -9.01
N CYS A 104 -3.23 -4.58 -8.48
CA CYS A 104 -2.97 -5.73 -7.60
C CYS A 104 -3.82 -5.67 -6.33
N GLY A 105 -3.84 -4.53 -5.64
CA GLY A 105 -4.68 -4.32 -4.46
C GLY A 105 -6.18 -4.40 -4.79
N LEU A 106 -6.60 -3.83 -5.92
CA LEU A 106 -7.99 -3.84 -6.37
C LEU A 106 -8.47 -5.27 -6.66
N PHE A 107 -7.62 -6.08 -7.31
CA PHE A 107 -7.89 -7.50 -7.51
C PHE A 107 -8.12 -8.23 -6.18
N LEU A 108 -7.28 -7.99 -5.17
CA LEU A 108 -7.45 -8.60 -3.84
C LEU A 108 -8.71 -8.10 -3.14
N LEU A 109 -8.99 -6.80 -3.23
CA LEU A 109 -10.18 -6.20 -2.66
C LEU A 109 -11.45 -6.83 -3.26
N ILE A 110 -11.50 -7.01 -4.58
CA ILE A 110 -12.61 -7.68 -5.27
C ILE A 110 -12.68 -9.16 -4.87
N THR A 111 -11.55 -9.87 -4.93
CA THR A 111 -11.46 -11.31 -4.62
C THR A 111 -11.97 -11.62 -3.21
N TYR A 112 -11.59 -10.83 -2.22
CA TYR A 112 -11.98 -11.01 -0.83
C TYR A 112 -13.20 -10.19 -0.42
N SER A 113 -13.86 -9.50 -1.37
CA SER A 113 -15.11 -8.80 -1.12
C SER A 113 -16.26 -9.80 -0.88
N PRO A 114 -17.31 -9.42 -0.12
CA PRO A 114 -18.52 -10.22 0.03
C PRO A 114 -19.29 -10.48 -1.27
N ILE A 115 -18.94 -9.78 -2.34
CA ILE A 115 -19.58 -9.93 -3.65
C ILE A 115 -19.06 -11.20 -4.33
N VAL A 116 -17.74 -11.44 -4.26
CA VAL A 116 -17.08 -12.58 -4.92
C VAL A 116 -16.91 -13.75 -3.96
N ASN A 117 -16.42 -13.49 -2.74
CA ASN A 117 -16.24 -14.50 -1.72
C ASN A 117 -17.43 -14.51 -0.76
N LYS A 118 -18.28 -15.53 -0.80
CA LYS A 118 -19.42 -15.63 0.14
C LYS A 118 -19.02 -16.06 1.56
N THR A 119 -17.86 -16.71 1.69
CA THR A 119 -17.37 -17.29 2.94
C THR A 119 -16.11 -16.56 3.40
N HIS A 120 -16.26 -15.68 4.38
CA HIS A 120 -15.12 -14.95 4.92
C HIS A 120 -14.64 -15.61 6.19
N ASN A 121 -13.33 -15.80 6.25
CA ASN A 121 -12.65 -15.98 7.51
C ASN A 121 -12.02 -14.65 7.92
N ARG A 122 -11.65 -14.61 9.18
CA ARG A 122 -10.96 -13.51 9.84
C ARG A 122 -9.72 -13.01 9.11
N HIS A 123 -8.91 -13.94 8.60
CA HIS A 123 -7.71 -13.65 7.83
C HIS A 123 -8.04 -12.91 6.52
N THR A 124 -9.03 -13.39 5.77
CA THR A 124 -9.48 -12.77 4.51
C THR A 124 -10.03 -11.36 4.71
N ILE A 125 -10.66 -11.09 5.85
CA ILE A 125 -11.10 -9.74 6.22
C ILE A 125 -9.87 -8.84 6.43
N GLY A 126 -8.86 -9.30 7.17
CA GLY A 126 -7.60 -8.56 7.36
C GLY A 126 -6.89 -8.25 6.04
N VAL A 127 -6.81 -9.23 5.12
CA VAL A 127 -6.21 -9.04 3.80
C VAL A 127 -7.00 -8.03 2.97
N MET A 128 -8.33 -8.08 3.01
CA MET A 128 -9.21 -7.12 2.34
C MET A 128 -8.98 -5.69 2.89
N CYS A 129 -8.94 -5.51 4.21
CA CYS A 129 -8.74 -4.20 4.83
C CYS A 129 -7.34 -3.63 4.57
N MET A 130 -6.30 -4.46 4.65
CA MET A 130 -4.94 -4.06 4.27
C MET A 130 -4.89 -3.63 2.79
N SER A 131 -5.49 -4.43 1.89
CA SER A 131 -5.54 -4.13 0.45
C SER A 131 -6.29 -2.84 0.18
N PHE A 132 -7.36 -2.55 0.93
CA PHE A 132 -8.08 -1.28 0.83
C PHE A 132 -7.19 -0.08 1.19
N GLY A 133 -6.46 -0.15 2.31
CA GLY A 133 -5.52 0.90 2.70
C GLY A 133 -4.45 1.15 1.63
N VAL A 134 -3.85 0.07 1.12
CA VAL A 134 -2.86 0.15 0.03
C VAL A 134 -3.47 0.73 -1.25
N CYS A 135 -4.68 0.30 -1.65
CA CYS A 135 -5.37 0.86 -2.81
C CYS A 135 -5.59 2.37 -2.69
N LEU A 136 -5.98 2.85 -1.51
CA LEU A 136 -6.14 4.29 -1.29
C LEU A 136 -4.79 5.01 -1.43
N ALA A 137 -3.73 4.51 -0.79
CA ALA A 137 -2.40 5.09 -0.92
C ALA A 137 -1.86 5.10 -2.37
N MET A 138 -2.18 4.09 -3.18
CA MET A 138 -1.80 4.08 -4.60
C MET A 138 -2.75 4.94 -5.46
N CYS A 139 -4.00 5.14 -5.04
CA CYS A 139 -4.94 6.05 -5.69
C CYS A 139 -4.45 7.49 -5.61
N SER A 140 -3.82 7.91 -4.50
CA SER A 140 -3.21 9.24 -4.41
C SER A 140 -2.07 9.44 -5.39
N ASP A 141 -1.29 8.40 -5.72
CA ASP A 141 -0.26 8.47 -6.77
C ASP A 141 -0.90 8.69 -8.14
N MET A 142 -1.91 7.89 -8.48
CA MET A 142 -2.61 8.03 -9.76
C MET A 142 -3.29 9.39 -9.88
N TRP A 143 -3.87 9.90 -8.78
CA TRP A 143 -4.47 11.22 -8.73
C TRP A 143 -3.45 12.34 -8.91
N ASN A 144 -2.28 12.23 -8.28
CA ASN A 144 -1.24 13.26 -8.36
C ASN A 144 -0.48 13.24 -9.69
N PHE A 145 -0.22 12.07 -10.25
CA PHE A 145 0.65 11.93 -11.42
C PHE A 145 -0.13 11.69 -12.71
N GLY A 146 -1.40 11.27 -12.67
CA GLY A 146 -2.17 10.92 -13.87
C GLY A 146 -2.53 12.09 -14.80
N SER A 147 -2.52 13.34 -14.33
CA SER A 147 -2.80 14.50 -15.19
C SER A 147 -1.55 14.89 -15.98
N ASN A 148 -1.60 14.76 -17.32
CA ASN A 148 -0.58 15.19 -18.30
C ASN A 148 0.80 15.51 -17.70
N PHE A 149 1.61 14.46 -17.53
CA PHE A 149 3.01 14.47 -17.04
C PHE A 149 3.91 15.57 -17.60
N THR A 150 3.61 16.03 -18.81
CA THR A 150 4.38 17.07 -19.51
C THR A 150 4.26 18.43 -18.85
N ASP A 151 3.16 18.68 -18.13
CA ASP A 151 2.92 19.96 -17.50
C ASP A 151 3.43 19.88 -16.05
N GLN A 152 4.61 20.47 -15.81
CA GLN A 152 5.14 20.73 -14.46
C GLN A 152 4.11 21.40 -13.53
N LYS A 153 3.07 22.02 -14.11
CA LYS A 153 1.88 22.54 -13.43
C LYS A 153 1.16 21.53 -12.51
N SER A 154 1.30 20.22 -12.78
CA SER A 154 0.70 19.17 -11.94
C SER A 154 1.32 19.11 -10.54
N ILE A 155 2.61 19.47 -10.44
CA ILE A 155 3.41 19.44 -9.21
C ILE A 155 3.60 20.85 -8.65
N CYS A 156 3.73 21.83 -9.54
CA CYS A 156 4.03 23.21 -9.18
C CYS A 156 2.97 24.13 -9.82
N PRO A 157 1.93 24.58 -9.08
CA PRO A 157 0.84 25.38 -9.66
C PRO A 157 1.31 26.63 -10.40
N SER A 158 2.41 27.21 -9.92
CA SER A 158 3.17 28.27 -10.58
C SER A 158 4.67 28.06 -10.37
N PRO A 159 5.55 28.71 -11.17
CA PRO A 159 7.01 28.57 -11.02
C PRO A 159 7.47 28.92 -9.60
N GLY A 160 8.17 27.99 -8.94
CA GLY A 160 8.63 28.15 -7.56
C GLY A 160 7.58 27.95 -6.46
N GLN A 161 6.32 27.67 -6.82
CA GLN A 161 5.25 27.39 -5.86
C GLN A 161 5.10 25.88 -5.65
N TYR A 162 5.30 25.42 -4.42
CA TYR A 162 5.00 24.06 -4.00
C TYR A 162 3.51 23.90 -3.69
N LEU A 163 2.98 22.69 -3.84
CA LEU A 163 1.61 22.39 -3.43
C LEU A 163 1.48 22.44 -1.90
N THR A 164 0.49 23.16 -1.38
CA THR A 164 0.13 23.20 0.04
C THR A 164 -1.37 22.92 0.24
N THR A 165 -1.82 22.92 1.50
CA THR A 165 -3.23 22.68 1.89
C THR A 165 -4.21 23.63 1.21
N SER A 166 -3.76 24.80 0.74
CA SER A 166 -4.57 25.73 -0.05
C SER A 166 -5.00 25.16 -1.41
N ASN A 167 -4.25 24.20 -1.94
CA ASN A 167 -4.58 23.48 -3.17
C ASN A 167 -5.44 22.24 -2.84
N SER A 168 -6.68 22.23 -3.31
CA SER A 168 -7.63 21.15 -3.05
C SER A 168 -7.10 19.77 -3.47
N ARG A 169 -6.37 19.71 -4.59
CA ARG A 169 -5.66 18.51 -5.07
C ARG A 169 -4.61 18.00 -4.09
N CYS A 170 -3.84 18.90 -3.49
CA CYS A 170 -2.81 18.57 -2.52
C CYS A 170 -3.42 18.01 -1.24
N LEU A 171 -4.44 18.71 -0.71
CA LEU A 171 -5.15 18.27 0.48
C LEU A 171 -5.84 16.92 0.26
N GLY A 172 -6.57 16.76 -0.85
CA GLY A 172 -7.28 15.52 -1.15
C GLY A 172 -6.34 14.32 -1.30
N SER A 173 -5.25 14.47 -2.05
CA SER A 173 -4.27 13.41 -2.22
C SER A 173 -3.52 13.09 -0.92
N GLY A 174 -3.15 14.11 -0.14
CA GLY A 174 -2.51 13.94 1.17
C GLY A 174 -3.40 13.20 2.17
N ILE A 175 -4.69 13.53 2.24
CA ILE A 175 -5.67 12.82 3.08
C ILE A 175 -5.77 11.34 2.66
N VAL A 176 -5.90 11.08 1.36
CA VAL A 176 -6.02 9.71 0.83
C VAL A 176 -4.75 8.89 1.08
N LEU A 177 -3.58 9.49 0.88
CA LEU A 177 -2.29 8.86 1.16
C LEU A 177 -2.13 8.55 2.65
N GLN A 178 -2.36 9.54 3.52
CA GLN A 178 -2.22 9.41 4.97
C GLN A 178 -3.19 8.37 5.53
N PHE A 179 -4.47 8.45 5.17
CA PHE A 179 -5.47 7.49 5.61
C PHE A 179 -5.15 6.08 5.09
N GLY A 180 -4.83 5.95 3.80
CA GLY A 180 -4.49 4.68 3.17
C GLY A 180 -3.27 4.02 3.81
N GLY A 181 -2.21 4.80 4.03
CA GLY A 181 -0.98 4.34 4.69
C GLY A 181 -1.23 3.88 6.12
N VAL A 182 -1.86 4.73 6.95
CA VAL A 182 -2.14 4.42 8.36
C VAL A 182 -3.08 3.22 8.49
N PHE A 183 -4.18 3.21 7.75
CA PHE A 183 -5.10 2.08 7.78
C PHE A 183 -4.45 0.78 7.26
N GLY A 184 -3.61 0.88 6.24
CA GLY A 184 -2.88 -0.24 5.66
C GLY A 184 -1.95 -0.93 6.65
N PHE A 185 -1.03 -0.19 7.28
CA PHE A 185 -0.06 -0.80 8.22
C PHE A 185 -0.71 -1.26 9.54
N LEU A 186 -1.79 -0.61 9.99
CA LEU A 186 -2.56 -1.06 11.15
C LEU A 186 -3.17 -2.44 10.87
N ASN A 187 -3.80 -2.63 9.70
CA ASN A 187 -4.35 -3.92 9.30
C ASN A 187 -3.27 -4.96 8.99
N TRP A 188 -2.09 -4.56 8.51
CA TRP A 188 -0.92 -5.45 8.43
C TRP A 188 -0.47 -5.98 9.80
N THR A 189 -0.47 -5.11 10.81
CA THR A 189 -0.16 -5.51 12.20
C THR A 189 -1.21 -6.50 12.73
N LEU A 190 -2.48 -6.25 12.45
CA LEU A 190 -3.56 -7.18 12.80
C LEU A 190 -3.45 -8.53 12.07
N LEU A 191 -3.00 -8.54 10.81
CA LEU A 191 -2.74 -9.78 10.07
C LEU A 191 -1.62 -10.61 10.72
N SER A 192 -0.58 -9.95 11.24
CA SER A 192 0.50 -10.62 11.97
C SER A 192 -0.01 -11.26 13.26
N PHE A 193 -0.84 -10.53 14.03
CA PHE A 193 -1.50 -11.06 15.22
C PHE A 193 -2.47 -12.21 14.89
N ASP A 194 -3.28 -12.04 13.85
CA ASP A 194 -4.24 -13.04 13.38
C ASP A 194 -3.55 -14.36 13.01
N LEU A 195 -2.42 -14.28 12.28
CA LEU A 195 -1.63 -15.43 11.89
C LEU A 195 -1.08 -16.17 13.12
N PHE A 196 -0.58 -15.44 14.12
CA PHE A 196 -0.13 -16.02 15.38
C PHE A 196 -1.27 -16.76 16.10
N MET A 197 -2.44 -16.13 16.23
CA MET A 197 -3.61 -16.73 16.86
C MET A 197 -4.10 -17.98 16.13
N ASN A 198 -4.06 -17.96 14.79
CA ASN A 198 -4.43 -19.09 13.96
C ASN A 198 -3.48 -20.28 14.15
N ILE A 199 -2.16 -20.03 14.18
CA ILE A 199 -1.15 -21.08 14.43
C ILE A 199 -1.28 -21.66 15.84
N LYS A 200 -1.62 -20.83 16.84
CA LYS A 200 -1.91 -21.28 18.21
C LYS A 200 -3.26 -21.99 18.37
N GLY A 201 -4.14 -21.95 17.36
CA GLY A 201 -5.49 -22.51 17.45
C GLY A 201 -6.41 -21.75 18.42
N ILE A 202 -6.14 -20.48 18.71
CA ILE A 202 -6.96 -19.68 19.63
C ILE A 202 -8.17 -19.13 18.88
N ILE A 203 -9.35 -19.65 19.22
CA ILE A 203 -10.63 -19.23 18.67
C ILE A 203 -11.18 -18.07 19.50
N THR A 204 -11.27 -16.90 18.88
CA THR A 204 -11.84 -15.70 19.48
C THR A 204 -13.07 -15.27 18.69
N LYS A 205 -14.23 -15.21 19.35
CA LYS A 205 -15.50 -14.82 18.73
C LYS A 205 -15.61 -13.30 18.64
N ASN A 206 -16.07 -12.77 17.51
CA ASN A 206 -16.42 -11.35 17.26
C ASN A 206 -15.30 -10.30 17.38
N TYR A 207 -14.06 -10.67 17.68
CA TYR A 207 -13.01 -9.67 17.87
C TYR A 207 -12.73 -8.87 16.59
N ASP A 208 -12.81 -9.52 15.42
CA ASP A 208 -12.63 -8.93 14.09
C ASP A 208 -13.38 -7.60 13.90
N LYS A 209 -14.62 -7.52 14.41
CA LYS A 209 -15.43 -6.30 14.35
C LYS A 209 -14.84 -5.16 15.16
N TYR A 210 -14.38 -5.43 16.38
CA TYR A 210 -13.85 -4.42 17.29
C TYR A 210 -12.52 -3.85 16.77
N TYR A 211 -11.62 -4.71 16.27
CA TYR A 211 -10.34 -4.23 15.73
C TYR A 211 -10.50 -3.46 14.42
N PHE A 212 -11.45 -3.85 13.56
CA PHE A 212 -11.76 -3.06 12.37
C PHE A 212 -12.22 -1.65 12.74
N VAL A 213 -13.17 -1.53 13.67
CA VAL A 213 -13.66 -0.22 14.12
C VAL A 213 -12.55 0.59 14.78
N ALA A 214 -11.74 -0.03 15.65
CA ALA A 214 -10.63 0.65 16.31
C ALA A 214 -9.57 1.17 15.33
N THR A 215 -9.10 0.33 14.40
CA THR A 215 -8.10 0.74 13.40
C THR A 215 -8.63 1.81 12.46
N PHE A 216 -9.91 1.76 12.10
CA PHE A 216 -10.55 2.79 11.30
C PHE A 216 -10.63 4.14 12.03
N ILE A 217 -11.03 4.15 13.31
CA ILE A 217 -11.07 5.37 14.13
C ILE A 217 -9.67 5.97 14.28
N ILE A 218 -8.66 5.14 14.58
CA ILE A 218 -7.27 5.60 14.69
C ILE A 218 -6.81 6.23 13.37
N ALA A 219 -7.07 5.57 12.23
CA ALA A 219 -6.72 6.10 10.92
C ALA A 219 -7.40 7.45 10.62
N ILE A 220 -8.67 7.63 10.98
CA ILE A 220 -9.36 8.92 10.86
C ILE A 220 -8.68 9.99 11.71
N ILE A 221 -8.46 9.73 13.00
CA ILE A 221 -7.85 10.72 13.92
C ILE A 221 -6.49 11.17 13.38
N PHE A 222 -5.64 10.21 12.99
CA PHE A 222 -4.27 10.48 12.53
C PHE A 222 -4.22 11.09 11.11
N THR A 223 -5.34 11.12 10.38
CA THR A 223 -5.46 11.79 9.09
C THR A 223 -6.03 13.20 9.22
N PHE A 224 -7.07 13.38 10.03
CA PHE A 224 -7.82 14.63 10.09
C PHE A 224 -7.25 15.63 11.10
N VAL A 225 -6.57 15.20 12.17
CA VAL A 225 -5.95 16.12 13.13
C VAL A 225 -4.92 17.06 12.46
N PRO A 226 -4.01 16.59 11.59
CA PRO A 226 -3.07 17.48 10.89
C PRO A 226 -3.72 18.54 9.98
N ILE A 227 -4.96 18.30 9.50
CA ILE A 227 -5.69 19.26 8.66
C ILE A 227 -5.95 20.57 9.40
N VAL A 228 -6.22 20.51 10.72
CA VAL A 228 -6.53 21.68 11.55
C VAL A 228 -5.38 22.71 11.53
N ASN A 229 -4.15 22.26 11.29
CA ASN A 229 -2.95 23.09 11.30
C ASN A 229 -2.35 23.27 9.90
N ASP A 230 -3.13 23.10 8.82
CA ASP A 230 -2.69 23.27 7.42
C ASP A 230 -1.44 22.45 7.06
N GLN A 231 -1.29 21.26 7.65
CA GLN A 231 -0.03 20.50 7.57
C GLN A 231 0.14 19.70 6.29
N TYR A 232 -0.78 19.69 5.34
CA TYR A 232 -0.56 18.98 4.09
C TYR A 232 0.18 19.86 3.08
N SER A 233 1.35 19.43 2.63
CA SER A 233 2.13 20.08 1.59
C SER A 233 3.03 19.08 0.86
N MET A 234 3.54 19.51 -0.28
CA MET A 234 4.61 18.81 -0.98
C MET A 234 5.95 19.12 -0.30
N SER A 235 6.72 18.08 0.00
CA SER A 235 8.09 18.21 0.51
C SER A 235 9.06 18.59 -0.60
N TYR A 236 10.18 19.24 -0.28
CA TYR A 236 11.26 19.50 -1.24
C TYR A 236 11.83 18.22 -1.84
N ILE A 237 11.84 17.12 -1.09
CA ILE A 237 12.51 15.87 -1.47
C ILE A 237 11.49 14.82 -1.91
N GLY A 238 10.29 14.86 -1.34
CA GLY A 238 9.25 13.85 -1.55
C GLY A 238 8.40 14.08 -2.81
N LEU A 239 7.76 13.00 -3.26
CA LEU A 239 6.76 13.04 -4.32
C LEU A 239 5.34 13.24 -3.76
N GLY A 240 4.62 14.19 -4.35
CA GLY A 240 3.21 14.45 -4.04
C GLY A 240 3.01 15.16 -2.69
N CYS A 241 1.75 15.30 -2.31
CA CYS A 241 1.38 15.96 -1.06
C CYS A 241 1.28 14.97 0.10
N TRP A 242 1.92 15.31 1.20
CA TRP A 242 1.85 14.58 2.46
C TRP A 242 1.91 15.56 3.64
N LEU A 243 2.20 15.10 4.85
CA LEU A 243 2.43 15.98 6.00
C LEU A 243 3.72 16.78 5.77
N GLY A 244 3.67 18.10 5.85
CA GLY A 244 4.77 19.01 5.54
C GLY A 244 5.78 19.17 6.66
N SER A 245 5.31 19.29 7.91
CA SER A 245 6.19 19.42 9.07
C SER A 245 6.73 18.07 9.51
N ALA A 246 8.05 17.99 9.73
CA ALA A 246 8.72 16.81 10.28
C ALA A 246 8.13 16.38 11.63
N VAL A 247 7.71 17.33 12.48
CA VAL A 247 7.09 17.03 13.78
C VAL A 247 5.75 16.31 13.60
N TYR A 248 4.92 16.78 12.66
CA TYR A 248 3.64 16.15 12.36
C TYR A 248 3.81 14.79 11.68
N GLN A 249 4.75 14.66 10.74
CA GLN A 249 5.12 13.36 10.17
C GLN A 249 5.53 12.38 11.27
N LEU A 250 6.40 12.80 12.19
CA LEU A 250 6.88 11.97 13.30
C LEU A 250 5.74 11.48 14.19
N ILE A 251 4.89 12.40 14.66
CA ILE A 251 3.79 12.09 15.60
C ILE A 251 2.69 11.28 14.92
N PHE A 252 2.19 11.74 13.78
CA PHE A 252 0.98 11.19 13.14
C PHE A 252 1.25 10.05 12.15
N PHE A 253 2.50 9.69 11.92
CA PHE A 253 2.83 8.56 11.04
C PHE A 253 3.91 7.67 11.63
N TRP A 254 5.11 8.22 11.87
CA TRP A 254 6.29 7.39 12.16
C TRP A 254 6.29 6.77 13.55
N ILE A 255 5.85 7.48 14.60
CA ILE A 255 5.72 6.91 15.95
C ILE A 255 4.70 5.76 15.93
N LEU A 256 3.56 5.95 15.26
CA LEU A 256 2.53 4.92 15.16
C LEU A 256 3.04 3.70 14.37
N LEU A 257 3.73 3.92 13.25
CA LEU A 257 4.38 2.87 12.48
C LEU A 257 5.45 2.14 13.31
N SER A 258 6.23 2.85 14.13
CA SER A 258 7.24 2.26 15.01
C SER A 258 6.63 1.27 16.01
N ILE A 259 5.52 1.66 16.65
CA ILE A 259 4.78 0.78 17.56
C ILE A 259 4.29 -0.47 16.80
N CYS A 260 3.73 -0.27 15.59
CA CYS A 260 3.26 -1.35 14.73
C CYS A 260 4.40 -2.31 14.31
N LEU A 261 5.58 -1.79 14.00
CA LEU A 261 6.77 -2.57 13.64
C LEU A 261 7.28 -3.40 14.81
N ILE A 262 7.36 -2.82 16.02
CA ILE A 262 7.77 -3.55 17.23
C ILE A 262 6.79 -4.68 17.53
N VAL A 263 5.48 -4.39 17.55
CA VAL A 263 4.43 -5.38 17.83
C VAL A 263 4.43 -6.49 16.78
N SER A 264 4.50 -6.15 15.49
CA SER A 264 4.55 -7.15 14.41
C SER A 264 5.82 -7.99 14.47
N SER A 265 6.97 -7.41 14.80
CA SER A 265 8.23 -8.14 14.96
C SER A 265 8.15 -9.18 16.08
N VAL A 266 7.55 -8.81 17.22
CA VAL A 266 7.28 -9.75 18.31
C VAL A 266 6.40 -10.91 17.82
N PHE A 267 5.33 -10.62 17.09
CA PHE A 267 4.47 -11.68 16.53
C PHE A 267 5.18 -12.56 15.50
N ILE A 268 6.04 -12.00 14.63
CA ILE A 268 6.84 -12.78 13.69
C ILE A 268 7.75 -13.77 14.43
N ILE A 269 8.45 -13.31 15.48
CA ILE A 269 9.30 -14.17 16.32
C ILE A 269 8.48 -15.28 17.01
N LEU A 270 7.31 -14.92 17.57
CA LEU A 270 6.41 -15.89 18.18
C LEU A 270 5.89 -16.92 17.16
N ILE A 271 5.51 -16.50 15.96
CA ILE A 271 5.09 -17.39 14.87
C ILE A 271 6.20 -18.35 14.48
N LEU A 272 7.43 -17.85 14.30
CA LEU A 272 8.60 -18.68 13.98
C LEU A 272 8.87 -19.72 15.09
N LYS A 273 8.78 -19.30 16.36
CA LYS A 273 8.91 -20.20 17.52
C LYS A 273 7.84 -21.29 17.53
N GLU A 274 6.58 -20.94 17.29
CA GLU A 274 5.49 -21.93 17.26
C GLU A 274 5.62 -22.89 16.08
N ILE A 275 5.97 -22.39 14.89
CA ILE A 275 6.28 -23.22 13.73
C ILE A 275 7.40 -24.20 14.04
N TYR A 276 8.47 -23.74 14.69
CA TYR A 276 9.58 -24.59 15.10
C TYR A 276 9.14 -25.69 16.08
N ILE A 277 8.32 -25.35 17.09
CA ILE A 277 7.75 -26.33 18.03
C ILE A 277 6.89 -27.37 17.29
N ILE A 278 6.01 -26.93 16.39
CA ILE A 278 5.14 -27.82 15.58
C ILE A 278 5.96 -28.76 14.69
N ILE A 279 7.02 -28.27 14.05
CA ILE A 279 7.91 -29.12 13.24
C ILE A 279 8.63 -30.15 14.11
N LYS A 280 9.06 -29.77 15.30
CA LYS A 280 9.76 -30.67 16.23
C LYS A 280 8.84 -31.77 16.78
N GLN A 281 7.59 -31.42 17.09
CA GLN A 281 6.62 -32.36 17.67
C GLN A 281 5.88 -33.18 16.61
N SER A 282 5.56 -32.59 15.46
CA SER A 282 4.80 -33.27 14.40
C SER A 282 5.76 -33.92 13.40
N LYS A 283 5.74 -35.26 13.32
CA LYS A 283 6.41 -35.98 12.22
C LYS A 283 5.73 -35.73 10.86
N GLN A 284 4.60 -35.02 10.85
CA GLN A 284 3.78 -34.76 9.66
C GLN A 284 4.08 -33.36 9.09
N LYS A 285 4.84 -33.32 7.99
CA LYS A 285 5.22 -32.08 7.26
C LYS A 285 4.07 -31.36 6.55
N THR A 286 2.84 -31.89 6.55
CA THR A 286 1.75 -31.42 5.69
C THR A 286 1.05 -30.16 6.21
N SER A 287 0.91 -30.00 7.52
CA SER A 287 0.15 -28.87 8.11
C SER A 287 0.83 -27.50 7.92
N LEU A 288 2.17 -27.47 7.80
CA LEU A 288 2.91 -26.20 7.71
C LEU A 288 2.72 -25.44 6.39
N LYS A 289 2.38 -26.15 5.31
CA LYS A 289 2.36 -25.59 3.95
C LYS A 289 1.33 -24.46 3.79
N GLY A 290 0.26 -24.46 4.60
CA GLY A 290 -0.77 -23.42 4.55
C GLY A 290 -0.31 -22.06 5.09
N ASN A 291 0.56 -22.05 6.11
CA ASN A 291 0.91 -20.83 6.84
C ASN A 291 2.22 -20.15 6.35
N ILE A 292 3.01 -20.83 5.50
CA ILE A 292 4.30 -20.30 5.04
C ILE A 292 4.13 -19.05 4.16
N ARG A 293 3.08 -19.00 3.33
CA ARG A 293 2.86 -17.86 2.41
C ARG A 293 2.47 -16.58 3.16
N PRO A 294 1.48 -16.58 4.08
CA PRO A 294 1.20 -15.42 4.93
C PRO A 294 2.43 -14.95 5.71
N LEU A 295 3.22 -15.88 6.27
CA LEU A 295 4.44 -15.56 7.01
C LEU A 295 5.47 -14.83 6.13
N LEU A 296 5.72 -15.33 4.92
CA LEU A 296 6.62 -14.69 3.96
C LEU A 296 6.13 -13.29 3.58
N CYS A 297 4.82 -13.12 3.35
CA CYS A 297 4.24 -11.80 3.07
C CYS A 297 4.50 -10.82 4.21
N ILE A 298 4.14 -11.20 5.45
CA ILE A 298 4.31 -10.36 6.63
C ILE A 298 5.78 -9.99 6.82
N THR A 299 6.68 -10.96 6.64
CA THR A 299 8.13 -10.75 6.81
C THR A 299 8.71 -9.81 5.75
N VAL A 300 8.39 -10.02 4.46
CA VAL A 300 8.83 -9.15 3.36
C VAL A 300 8.30 -7.73 3.52
N THR A 301 7.01 -7.59 3.86
CA THR A 301 6.42 -6.29 4.16
C THR A 301 7.08 -5.62 5.37
N SER A 302 7.44 -6.39 6.41
CA SER A 302 8.19 -5.87 7.56
C SER A 302 9.53 -5.28 7.15
N PHE A 303 10.30 -5.96 6.29
CA PHE A 303 11.57 -5.43 5.79
C PHE A 303 11.39 -4.13 5.00
N ALA A 304 10.34 -4.03 4.18
CA ALA A 304 10.01 -2.80 3.47
C ALA A 304 9.68 -1.64 4.43
N PHE A 305 8.87 -1.89 5.46
CA PHE A 305 8.57 -0.87 6.49
C PHE A 305 9.81 -0.47 7.29
N PHE A 306 10.66 -1.42 7.67
CA PHE A 306 11.93 -1.11 8.35
C PHE A 306 12.84 -0.24 7.48
N TYR A 307 13.00 -0.58 6.19
CA TYR A 307 13.78 0.25 5.27
C TYR A 307 13.23 1.68 5.20
N MET A 308 11.92 1.83 5.01
CA MET A 308 11.28 3.15 4.95
C MET A 308 11.45 3.94 6.25
N PHE A 309 11.36 3.26 7.40
CA PHE A 309 11.58 3.85 8.71
C PHE A 309 13.02 4.35 8.89
N PHE A 310 14.02 3.51 8.62
CA PHE A 310 15.42 3.91 8.74
C PHE A 310 15.80 5.02 7.76
N TYR A 311 15.30 4.95 6.52
CA TYR A 311 15.49 6.02 5.54
C TYR A 311 14.94 7.36 6.07
N TYR A 312 13.73 7.37 6.61
CA TYR A 312 13.16 8.58 7.20
C TYR A 312 14.00 9.13 8.36
N ILE A 313 14.44 8.27 9.28
CA ILE A 313 15.30 8.67 10.38
C ILE A 313 16.61 9.28 9.86
N SER A 314 17.23 8.69 8.82
CA SER A 314 18.41 9.27 8.18
C SER A 314 18.15 10.68 7.62
N ILE A 315 17.02 10.88 6.93
CA ILE A 315 16.64 12.19 6.38
C ILE A 315 16.41 13.22 7.50
N VAL A 316 15.79 12.82 8.61
CA VAL A 316 15.57 13.71 9.75
C VAL A 316 16.88 14.09 10.43
N ILE A 317 17.79 13.14 10.64
CA ILE A 317 19.11 13.38 11.24
C ILE A 317 19.96 14.30 10.35
N GLU A 318 19.87 14.14 9.04
CA GLU A 318 20.59 14.95 8.05
C GLU A 318 19.83 16.23 7.64
N GLY A 319 18.69 16.53 8.26
CA GLY A 319 17.84 17.67 7.89
C GLY A 319 18.59 19.00 7.90
N ASP A 320 19.29 19.30 8.99
CA ASP A 320 20.10 20.52 9.15
C ASP A 320 21.22 20.61 8.10
N TYR A 321 21.77 19.47 7.69
CA TYR A 321 22.80 19.40 6.65
C TYR A 321 22.22 19.76 5.28
N TYR A 322 21.05 19.23 4.93
CA TYR A 322 20.38 19.55 3.67
C TYR A 322 19.89 21.00 3.61
N GLU A 323 19.36 21.53 4.72
CA GLU A 323 18.98 22.94 4.83
C GLU A 323 20.20 23.86 4.66
N ARG A 324 21.32 23.54 5.32
CA ARG A 324 22.56 24.33 5.19
C ARG A 324 23.08 24.36 3.76
N ILE A 325 23.17 23.21 3.07
CA ILE A 325 23.67 23.17 1.69
C ILE A 325 22.71 23.92 0.74
N LEU A 326 21.39 23.80 0.97
CA LEU A 326 20.42 24.56 0.19
C LEU A 326 20.62 26.07 0.38
N ASN A 327 20.81 26.52 1.62
CA ASN A 327 21.11 27.93 1.92
C ASN A 327 22.44 28.38 1.30
N GLU A 328 23.52 27.61 1.42
CA GLU A 328 24.83 27.90 0.80
C GLU A 328 24.73 28.00 -0.73
N TYR A 329 23.93 27.12 -1.35
CA TYR A 329 23.65 27.17 -2.79
C TYR A 329 22.89 28.44 -3.17
N THR A 330 21.83 28.78 -2.43
CA THR A 330 21.05 29.98 -2.72
C THR A 330 21.82 31.27 -2.45
N ASP A 331 22.68 31.30 -1.43
CA ASP A 331 23.59 32.42 -1.14
C ASP A 331 24.62 32.60 -2.25
N CYS A 332 25.17 31.50 -2.77
CA CYS A 332 26.08 31.54 -3.91
C CYS A 332 25.42 32.15 -5.15
N LEU A 333 24.16 31.78 -5.45
CA LEU A 333 23.42 32.35 -6.57
C LEU A 333 23.14 33.84 -6.38
N MET A 334 22.84 34.26 -5.15
CA MET A 334 22.54 35.66 -4.84
C MET A 334 23.77 36.57 -4.75
N ASP A 335 24.97 36.00 -4.56
CA ASP A 335 26.23 36.75 -4.51
C ASP A 335 26.65 37.25 -5.91
N PRO A 336 26.55 38.56 -6.21
CA PRO A 336 26.84 39.12 -7.53
C PRO A 336 28.29 38.93 -7.98
N THR A 337 29.21 38.60 -7.06
CA THR A 337 30.64 38.42 -7.36
C THR A 337 30.97 37.04 -7.93
N LYS A 338 30.11 36.04 -7.68
CA LYS A 338 30.30 34.67 -8.14
C LYS A 338 29.63 34.43 -9.47
N ASP A 339 30.24 33.62 -10.32
CA ASP A 339 29.55 33.10 -11.51
C ASP A 339 28.54 32.01 -11.07
N VAL A 340 27.38 31.99 -11.72
CA VAL A 340 26.32 31.00 -11.49
C VAL A 340 26.86 29.58 -11.70
N SER A 341 27.83 29.41 -12.62
CA SER A 341 28.47 28.13 -12.92
C SER A 341 29.30 27.56 -11.76
N GLU A 342 29.73 28.40 -10.81
CA GLU A 342 30.52 27.99 -9.64
C GLU A 342 29.63 27.45 -8.49
N CYS A 343 28.33 27.75 -8.51
CA CYS A 343 27.39 27.36 -7.48
C CYS A 343 27.00 25.89 -7.61
N LYS A 344 27.57 25.05 -6.74
CA LYS A 344 27.32 23.60 -6.74
C LYS A 344 25.91 23.28 -6.29
N PHE A 345 25.17 22.59 -7.17
CA PHE A 345 23.84 22.08 -6.86
C PHE A 345 23.84 21.19 -5.60
N PRO A 346 22.90 21.39 -4.66
CA PRO A 346 22.67 20.42 -3.60
C PRO A 346 22.25 19.09 -4.23
N ARG A 347 22.86 17.97 -3.82
CA ARG A 347 22.52 16.65 -4.37
C ARG A 347 22.25 15.66 -3.26
N MET A 348 21.14 14.94 -3.39
CA MET A 348 20.78 13.83 -2.53
C MET A 348 20.99 12.49 -3.24
N SER A 349 21.07 11.41 -2.45
CA SER A 349 21.20 10.07 -2.99
C SER A 349 19.92 9.65 -3.73
N VAL A 350 19.96 9.72 -5.06
CA VAL A 350 18.88 9.27 -5.96
C VAL A 350 18.48 7.82 -5.68
N ALA A 351 19.45 6.97 -5.35
CA ALA A 351 19.21 5.55 -5.09
C ALA A 351 18.36 5.33 -3.84
N ASN A 352 18.60 6.06 -2.76
CA ASN A 352 17.89 5.87 -1.49
C ASN A 352 16.42 6.27 -1.62
N GLU A 353 16.14 7.43 -2.24
CA GLU A 353 14.80 7.91 -2.53
C GLU A 353 14.07 6.95 -3.49
N PHE A 354 14.75 6.48 -4.55
CA PHE A 354 14.18 5.51 -5.47
C PHE A 354 13.74 4.22 -4.76
N VAL A 355 14.58 3.66 -3.89
CA VAL A 355 14.25 2.43 -3.15
C VAL A 355 13.13 2.70 -2.13
N PHE A 356 13.11 3.86 -1.47
CA PHE A 356 12.03 4.25 -0.57
C PHE A 356 10.68 4.27 -1.30
N LEU A 357 10.62 4.97 -2.44
CA LEU A 357 9.42 5.05 -3.29
C LEU A 357 9.03 3.68 -3.85
N LEU A 358 10.01 2.84 -4.21
CA LEU A 358 9.76 1.48 -4.68
C LEU A 358 9.17 0.60 -3.57
N CYS A 359 9.71 0.64 -2.35
CA CYS A 359 9.22 -0.12 -1.19
C CYS A 359 7.74 0.17 -0.90
N LEU A 360 7.32 1.44 -0.96
CA LEU A 360 5.93 1.83 -0.77
C LEU A 360 4.99 1.15 -1.78
N ARG A 361 5.42 1.07 -3.04
CA ARG A 361 4.62 0.51 -4.15
C ARG A 361 4.67 -1.02 -4.19
N LEU A 362 5.76 -1.63 -3.72
CA LEU A 362 5.87 -3.08 -3.57
C LEU A 362 4.89 -3.67 -2.56
N LEU A 363 4.28 -2.87 -1.68
CA LEU A 363 3.30 -3.35 -0.70
C LEU A 363 2.09 -4.03 -1.37
N GLY A 364 1.48 -3.41 -2.39
CA GLY A 364 0.32 -3.99 -3.09
C GLY A 364 0.69 -5.14 -4.00
N ILE A 365 1.82 -5.04 -4.69
CA ILE A 365 2.36 -6.12 -5.54
C ILE A 365 2.69 -7.35 -4.69
N GLY A 366 3.38 -7.16 -3.56
CA GLY A 366 3.73 -8.23 -2.62
C GLY A 366 2.48 -8.91 -2.07
N ALA A 367 1.50 -8.13 -1.59
CA ALA A 367 0.22 -8.67 -1.13
C ALA A 367 -0.45 -9.53 -2.22
N PHE A 368 -0.44 -9.10 -3.48
CA PHE A 368 -1.02 -9.88 -4.58
C PHE A 368 -0.26 -11.17 -4.87
N ILE A 369 1.08 -11.15 -4.87
CA ILE A 369 1.89 -12.35 -5.09
C ILE A 369 1.57 -13.41 -4.02
N PHE A 370 1.50 -13.02 -2.74
CA PHE A 370 1.31 -13.96 -1.65
C PHE A 370 -0.15 -14.40 -1.44
N TYR A 371 -1.10 -13.46 -1.56
CA TYR A 371 -2.53 -13.71 -1.28
C TYR A 371 -3.37 -13.91 -2.54
N GLY A 372 -3.01 -13.31 -3.69
CA GLY A 372 -3.78 -13.40 -4.93
C GLY A 372 -3.50 -14.67 -5.74
N ILE A 373 -2.25 -15.16 -5.75
CA ILE A 373 -1.84 -16.30 -6.59
C ILE A 373 -1.90 -17.61 -5.79
N ASN A 374 -3.10 -18.06 -5.40
CA ASN A 374 -3.29 -19.31 -4.66
C ASN A 374 -4.51 -20.15 -5.12
N LYS A 375 -4.53 -21.43 -4.72
CA LYS A 375 -5.60 -22.37 -5.10
C LYS A 375 -6.97 -21.97 -4.54
N GLU A 376 -7.01 -21.35 -3.35
CA GLU A 376 -8.24 -20.89 -2.72
C GLU A 376 -8.85 -19.70 -3.47
N VAL A 377 -8.06 -18.75 -3.94
CA VAL A 377 -8.49 -17.63 -4.79
C VAL A 377 -9.09 -18.17 -6.09
N LYS A 378 -8.43 -19.15 -6.73
CA LYS A 378 -9.00 -19.83 -7.91
C LYS A 378 -10.37 -20.45 -7.58
N LYS A 379 -10.50 -21.13 -6.43
CA LYS A 379 -11.75 -21.72 -5.97
C LYS A 379 -12.83 -20.67 -5.69
N ILE A 380 -12.48 -19.55 -5.06
CA ILE A 380 -13.38 -18.41 -4.82
C ILE A 380 -13.92 -17.89 -6.16
N TRP A 381 -13.05 -17.62 -7.13
CA TRP A 381 -13.48 -17.13 -8.44
C TRP A 381 -14.34 -18.14 -9.20
N LEU A 382 -13.98 -19.43 -9.22
CA LEU A 382 -14.79 -20.48 -9.86
C LEU A 382 -16.18 -20.62 -9.23
N ASN A 383 -16.31 -20.39 -7.92
CA ASN A 383 -17.58 -20.43 -7.19
C ASN A 383 -18.35 -19.10 -7.23
N SER A 384 -17.74 -18.03 -7.74
CA SER A 384 -18.34 -16.69 -7.80
C SER A 384 -19.46 -16.65 -8.84
N PHE A 385 -20.33 -15.64 -8.74
CA PHE A 385 -21.43 -15.46 -9.68
C PHE A 385 -20.98 -15.20 -11.13
N TRP A 386 -19.74 -14.76 -11.35
CA TRP A 386 -19.19 -14.47 -12.68
C TRP A 386 -18.91 -15.77 -13.45
N PHE A 387 -18.39 -16.79 -12.75
CA PHE A 387 -18.02 -18.08 -13.35
C PHE A 387 -19.08 -19.16 -13.17
N ASN A 388 -19.99 -19.01 -12.19
CA ASN A 388 -21.12 -19.90 -11.98
C ASN A 388 -22.33 -19.54 -12.87
N ASN A 389 -22.09 -19.33 -14.17
CA ASN A 389 -23.13 -19.18 -15.19
C ASN A 389 -23.03 -20.34 -16.18
N SER A 390 -24.18 -20.82 -16.65
CA SER A 390 -24.32 -21.90 -17.63
C SER A 390 -23.42 -21.72 -18.87
N PHE A 391 -23.19 -20.47 -19.29
CA PHE A 391 -22.31 -20.15 -20.41
C PHE A 391 -20.85 -20.57 -20.14
N VAL A 392 -20.32 -20.18 -18.99
CA VAL A 392 -18.93 -20.50 -18.59
C VAL A 392 -18.78 -21.97 -18.24
N GLY A 393 -19.80 -22.56 -17.61
CA GLY A 393 -19.84 -24.00 -17.30
C GLY A 393 -19.66 -24.89 -18.54
N LYS A 394 -20.18 -24.48 -19.70
CA LYS A 394 -19.97 -25.20 -20.98
C LYS A 394 -18.50 -25.21 -21.41
N TYR A 395 -17.78 -24.10 -21.26
CA TYR A 395 -16.38 -24.01 -21.68
C TYR A 395 -15.40 -24.62 -20.66
N ILE A 396 -15.67 -24.47 -19.35
CA ILE A 396 -14.79 -25.00 -18.31
C ILE A 396 -15.04 -26.51 -18.09
N GLY A 397 -16.29 -26.96 -18.19
CA GLY A 397 -16.69 -28.35 -17.92
C GLY A 397 -16.42 -29.35 -19.05
N SER A 398 -16.21 -28.89 -20.29
CA SER A 398 -16.15 -29.77 -21.47
C SER A 398 -14.94 -30.72 -21.53
N LYS A 399 -13.97 -30.64 -20.60
CA LYS A 399 -12.80 -31.53 -20.61
C LYS A 399 -12.92 -32.79 -19.72
N ARG A 400 -14.07 -33.04 -19.08
CA ARG A 400 -14.23 -34.22 -18.19
C ARG A 400 -14.91 -35.45 -18.82
N SER A 401 -15.34 -35.44 -20.08
CA SER A 401 -16.09 -36.59 -20.65
C SER A 401 -15.38 -37.38 -21.76
N MET A 402 -14.04 -37.36 -21.85
CA MET A 402 -13.33 -37.96 -23.00
C MET A 402 -12.34 -39.08 -22.61
N GLY A 403 -12.67 -39.86 -21.58
CA GLY A 403 -11.85 -40.99 -21.15
C GLY A 403 -12.69 -42.21 -20.74
N ASN A 404 -12.61 -43.24 -21.58
CA ASN A 404 -12.96 -44.65 -21.34
C ASN A 404 -14.39 -45.11 -21.65
N ASP A 405 -14.82 -44.93 -22.90
CA ASP A 405 -15.42 -46.05 -23.62
C ASP A 405 -14.28 -47.02 -24.05
N ILE A 406 -13.75 -47.79 -23.09
CA ILE A 406 -13.10 -49.06 -23.40
C ILE A 406 -14.04 -50.13 -22.89
N THR A 407 -14.89 -50.55 -23.82
CA THR A 407 -15.63 -51.80 -23.87
C THR A 407 -14.73 -52.97 -23.48
N ASN A 408 -14.88 -53.45 -22.24
CA ASN A 408 -14.53 -54.82 -21.89
C ASN A 408 -15.81 -55.57 -21.51
N SER A 409 -16.47 -56.06 -22.56
CA SER A 409 -17.48 -57.10 -22.50
C SER A 409 -16.82 -58.41 -22.08
N TYR A 410 -16.70 -58.70 -20.78
CA TYR A 410 -16.51 -60.07 -20.31
C TYR A 410 -17.19 -60.32 -18.96
N ALA A 411 -18.14 -61.24 -19.01
CA ALA A 411 -18.50 -62.20 -17.96
C ALA A 411 -19.14 -61.68 -16.67
N SER A 412 -20.48 -61.70 -16.72
CA SER A 412 -21.35 -62.28 -15.70
C SER A 412 -20.65 -63.15 -14.64
N LYS A 413 -20.75 -62.73 -13.37
CA LYS A 413 -20.95 -63.66 -12.24
C LYS A 413 -21.67 -62.94 -11.11
N ALA A 414 -22.90 -63.39 -10.90
CA ALA A 414 -23.72 -63.09 -9.75
C ALA A 414 -22.99 -63.49 -8.46
N TYR A 415 -23.00 -62.61 -7.47
CA TYR A 415 -23.02 -63.02 -6.08
C TYR A 415 -23.79 -61.99 -5.27
N SER A 416 -24.97 -62.39 -4.81
CA SER A 416 -25.71 -61.72 -3.77
C SER A 416 -24.93 -61.86 -2.46
N LYS A 417 -24.78 -60.77 -1.71
CA LYS A 417 -24.60 -60.88 -0.26
C LYS A 417 -25.32 -59.74 0.44
N ASN A 418 -26.51 -60.12 0.84
CA ASN A 418 -27.36 -59.50 1.84
C ASN A 418 -26.60 -59.47 3.18
N TYR A 419 -26.45 -58.31 3.83
CA TYR A 419 -26.07 -58.25 5.24
C TYR A 419 -26.79 -57.10 5.97
N ASN A 420 -27.79 -57.53 6.72
CA ASN A 420 -28.41 -56.98 7.92
C ASN A 420 -27.76 -55.76 8.58
N ASN A 421 -28.55 -54.68 8.60
CA ASN A 421 -29.16 -54.07 9.78
C ASN A 421 -28.68 -54.60 11.16
N ASN A 422 -28.02 -53.75 11.95
CA ASN A 422 -28.21 -53.67 13.40
C ASN A 422 -27.47 -52.47 14.02
N ASN A 423 -28.25 -51.56 14.57
CA ASN A 423 -28.10 -50.89 15.86
C ASN A 423 -26.70 -50.86 16.49
N SER A 424 -26.14 -49.67 16.71
CA SER A 424 -25.66 -49.28 18.06
C SER A 424 -25.16 -47.84 18.14
N ILE A 425 -25.79 -47.10 19.05
CA ILE A 425 -25.15 -46.28 20.09
C ILE A 425 -24.56 -44.93 19.66
N ASN A 426 -25.38 -43.91 19.93
CA ASN A 426 -25.06 -42.59 20.48
C ASN A 426 -23.63 -42.43 21.02
N SER A 427 -22.86 -41.56 20.36
CA SER A 427 -21.66 -40.94 20.91
C SER A 427 -21.72 -39.45 20.56
N TYR A 428 -22.36 -38.68 21.44
CA TYR A 428 -22.14 -37.24 21.54
C TYR A 428 -20.70 -37.02 21.97
N ASN A 429 -19.82 -36.73 21.00
CA ASN A 429 -18.49 -36.20 21.29
C ASN A 429 -18.37 -34.80 20.67
N SER A 430 -18.11 -33.85 21.55
CA SER A 430 -17.66 -32.49 21.33
C SER A 430 -16.44 -32.46 20.39
N GLY A 431 -16.71 -32.32 19.09
CA GLY A 431 -15.70 -32.31 18.04
C GLY A 431 -15.49 -30.91 17.47
N LEU A 432 -14.46 -30.24 17.98
CA LEU A 432 -13.69 -29.16 17.36
C LEU A 432 -13.94 -29.01 15.84
N GLU A 433 -14.51 -27.88 15.41
CA GLU A 433 -14.69 -27.53 13.99
C GLU A 433 -13.33 -27.53 13.27
N LEU A 434 -13.02 -28.66 12.63
CA LEU A 434 -12.01 -28.81 11.60
C LEU A 434 -12.48 -28.08 10.33
N SER A 435 -12.46 -26.75 10.35
CA SER A 435 -12.49 -25.92 9.15
C SER A 435 -11.07 -25.47 8.79
N ILE A 436 -10.13 -26.42 8.80
CA ILE A 436 -8.78 -26.28 8.24
C ILE A 436 -8.68 -27.30 7.11
N ILE A 437 -9.09 -26.85 5.92
CA ILE A 437 -8.47 -27.13 4.63
C ILE A 437 -7.97 -28.58 4.47
N ASP A 438 -8.87 -29.45 4.02
CA ASP A 438 -8.49 -30.59 3.20
C ASP A 438 -7.90 -30.07 1.89
N MET A 439 -6.59 -29.82 1.88
CA MET A 439 -5.80 -29.89 0.64
C MET A 439 -5.58 -31.37 0.34
N SER A 440 -6.52 -31.97 -0.40
CA SER A 440 -6.20 -33.17 -1.15
C SER A 440 -5.12 -32.81 -2.19
N CYS A 441 -3.88 -33.15 -1.89
CA CYS A 441 -2.95 -33.47 -2.96
C CYS A 441 -3.47 -34.77 -3.57
N ASN A 442 -4.03 -34.73 -4.78
CA ASN A 442 -3.98 -35.87 -5.68
C ASN A 442 -2.50 -36.21 -5.87
N LYS A 443 -2.00 -37.14 -5.05
CA LYS A 443 -0.80 -37.92 -5.29
C LYS A 443 -1.25 -39.15 -6.08
N ASP A 444 -1.61 -38.93 -7.34
CA ASP A 444 -1.64 -39.97 -8.35
C ASP A 444 -0.51 -39.68 -9.33
N ASP A 445 0.73 -39.82 -8.84
CA ASP A 445 1.91 -40.00 -9.68
C ASP A 445 2.75 -41.10 -9.03
N ASN A 446 2.65 -42.28 -9.63
CA ASN A 446 3.56 -43.40 -9.45
C ASN A 446 4.97 -42.98 -9.87
N PHE A 447 5.70 -42.28 -8.99
CA PHE A 447 7.14 -42.10 -9.16
C PHE A 447 7.87 -43.27 -8.51
N LYS A 448 8.09 -44.34 -9.29
CA LYS A 448 9.10 -45.35 -8.97
C LYS A 448 10.48 -44.70 -9.07
N PRO A 449 11.31 -44.73 -8.02
CA PRO A 449 12.71 -44.36 -8.16
C PRO A 449 13.42 -45.40 -9.02
N ILE A 450 13.91 -45.01 -10.19
CA ILE A 450 14.91 -45.78 -10.92
C ILE A 450 16.23 -45.58 -10.19
N ILE A 451 16.64 -46.61 -9.46
CA ILE A 451 18.02 -46.79 -9.00
C ILE A 451 18.82 -47.16 -10.25
N ILE A 452 19.64 -46.23 -10.74
CA ILE A 452 20.73 -46.56 -11.65
C ILE A 452 21.96 -46.81 -10.78
N LYS A 453 22.54 -47.99 -10.93
CA LYS A 453 23.84 -48.38 -10.39
C LYS A 453 24.96 -47.64 -11.08
#